data_AF-A0A956Y1K8-F1
#
_entry.id   AF-A0A956Y1K8-F1
#
_cell.length_a   1.000
_cell.length_b   1.000
_cell.length_c   1.000
_cell.angle_alpha   90.00
_cell.angle_beta   90.00
_cell.angle_gamma   90.00
#
_symmetry.space_group_name_H-M   'P 1'
#
loop_
_entity.id
_entity.type
_entity.pdbx_description
1 polymer ?
#
loop_
_entity_poly.entity_id
_entity_poly.type
_entity_poly.pdbx_seq_one_letter_code
_entity_poly.pdbx_strand_id
1 'polypeptide(L)'
;IDAISDRQNDVYLSLVSLWEMQIKSQLGKLQLVSPMQQLISEQRVRNGIQLMPIKPPHIFGLNDLPHHHRDPFDRLLISQALLEDTWLVTHDRQIQQYNLKIMWDKPVE
;
A
#
# COMPACT_ATOMS: atom_id res chain seq x y z
N ILE A 1 2.88 -2.38 14.73
CA ILE A 1 4.01 -2.49 13.78
C ILE A 1 4.56 -3.93 13.74
N ASP A 2 3.95 -4.85 14.50
CA ASP A 2 4.46 -6.21 14.72
C ASP A 2 4.57 -7.03 13.43
N ALA A 3 3.58 -6.93 12.54
CA ALA A 3 3.60 -7.70 11.29
C ALA A 3 4.66 -7.26 10.28
N ILE A 4 4.96 -5.95 10.22
CA ILE A 4 6.02 -5.41 9.36
C ILE A 4 7.40 -5.68 9.98
N SER A 5 7.46 -5.87 11.30
CA SER A 5 8.71 -6.14 12.03
C SER A 5 9.04 -7.63 12.15
N ASP A 6 8.06 -8.51 11.92
CA ASP A 6 8.27 -9.95 11.86
C ASP A 6 9.03 -10.30 10.57
N ARG A 7 10.26 -10.78 10.75
CA ARG A 7 11.15 -11.16 9.64
C ARG A 7 10.69 -12.37 8.85
N GLN A 8 9.66 -13.09 9.30
CA GLN A 8 9.04 -14.17 8.55
C GLN A 8 8.07 -13.67 7.47
N ASN A 9 7.69 -12.39 7.51
CA ASN A 9 6.81 -11.79 6.52
C ASN A 9 7.62 -11.14 5.40
N ASP A 10 7.28 -11.46 4.16
CA ASP A 10 7.71 -10.66 3.02
C ASP A 10 6.93 -9.34 3.01
N VAL A 11 7.66 -8.22 3.15
CA VAL A 11 7.06 -6.88 3.22
C VAL A 11 7.19 -6.20 1.86
N TYR A 12 6.05 -5.78 1.32
CA TYR A 12 5.97 -5.07 0.06
C TYR A 12 5.50 -3.63 0.25
N LEU A 13 6.11 -2.72 -0.51
CA LEU A 13 5.58 -1.38 -0.75
C LEU A 13 5.05 -1.33 -2.19
N SER A 14 3.74 -1.17 -2.32
CA SER A 14 3.10 -0.95 -3.61
C SER A 14 3.63 0.32 -4.28
N LEU A 15 3.92 0.24 -5.58
CA LEU A 15 4.18 1.45 -6.38
C LEU A 15 2.97 2.38 -6.47
N VAL A 16 1.75 1.90 -6.21
CA VAL A 16 0.55 2.76 -6.10
C VAL A 16 0.66 3.66 -4.88
N SER A 17 1.01 3.09 -3.72
CA SER A 17 1.22 3.87 -2.49
C SER A 17 2.40 4.83 -2.64
N LEU A 18 3.50 4.41 -3.28
CA LEU A 18 4.63 5.29 -3.57
C LEU A 18 4.22 6.47 -4.48
N TRP A 19 3.41 6.19 -5.51
CA TRP A 19 2.88 7.22 -6.41
C TRP A 19 1.99 8.22 -5.67
N GLU A 20 1.08 7.73 -4.82
CA GLU A 20 0.21 8.57 -3.99
C GLU A 20 1.03 9.43 -3.02
N MET A 21 2.01 8.83 -2.33
CA MET A 21 2.93 9.54 -1.43
C MET A 21 3.64 10.69 -2.17
N GLN A 22 4.15 10.44 -3.38
CA GLN A 22 4.87 11.44 -4.17
C GLN A 22 3.99 12.64 -4.52
N ILE A 23 2.74 12.39 -4.92
CA ILE A 23 1.75 13.44 -5.20
C ILE A 23 1.40 14.19 -3.92
N LYS A 24 1.11 13.50 -2.81
CA LYS A 24 0.82 14.13 -1.51
C LYS A 24 1.98 15.02 -1.04
N SER A 25 3.23 14.59 -1.26
CA SER A 25 4.41 15.38 -0.94
C SER A 25 4.52 16.65 -1.79
N GLN A 26 4.30 16.56 -3.11
CA GLN A 26 4.26 17.72 -4.01
C GLN A 26 3.15 18.72 -3.66
N LEU A 27 2.01 18.21 -3.20
CA LEU A 27 0.87 19.04 -2.75
C LEU A 27 1.04 19.58 -1.32
N GLY A 28 2.17 19.30 -0.63
CA GLY A 28 2.42 19.72 0.74
C GLY A 28 1.56 19.01 1.80
N LYS A 29 0.82 17.95 1.41
CA LYS A 29 -0.03 17.14 2.29
C LYS A 29 0.74 16.05 3.02
N LEU A 30 1.97 15.77 2.60
CA LEU A 30 2.88 14.83 3.25
C LEU A 30 4.24 15.49 3.43
N GLN A 31 4.60 15.76 4.68
CA GLN A 31 5.93 16.25 5.04
C GLN A 31 6.86 15.06 5.25
N LEU A 32 8.00 15.07 4.57
CA LEU A 32 9.02 14.03 4.68
C LEU A 32 10.25 14.61 5.37
N VAL A 33 10.86 13.80 6.23
CA VAL A 33 12.09 14.16 6.96
C VAL A 33 13.33 14.20 6.06
N SER A 34 13.25 13.58 4.88
CA SER A 34 14.30 13.52 3.87
C SER A 34 13.67 13.38 2.47
N PRO A 35 14.44 13.60 1.38
CA PRO A 35 13.95 13.38 0.03
C PRO A 35 13.36 11.96 -0.13
N MET A 36 12.21 11.84 -0.81
CA MET A 36 11.47 10.58 -0.91
C MET A 36 12.34 9.41 -1.42
N GLN A 37 13.15 9.65 -2.44
CA GLN A 37 14.04 8.62 -2.99
C GLN A 37 15.03 8.08 -1.95
N GLN A 38 15.58 8.96 -1.11
CA GLN A 38 16.49 8.57 -0.03
C GLN A 38 15.73 7.77 1.03
N LEU A 39 14.60 8.28 1.52
CA LEU A 39 13.77 7.62 2.52
C LEU A 39 13.40 6.20 2.09
N ILE A 40 12.90 6.02 0.87
CA ILE A 40 12.51 4.71 0.36
C ILE A 40 13.71 3.77 0.23
N SER A 41 14.85 4.26 -0.27
CA SER A 41 16.06 3.44 -0.39
C SER A 41 16.54 2.94 0.98
N GLU A 42 16.55 3.81 1.99
CA GLU A 42 16.93 3.46 3.37
C GLU A 42 15.96 2.45 3.99
N GLN A 43 14.64 2.68 3.87
CA GLN A 43 13.65 1.78 4.46
C GLN A 43 13.62 0.41 3.79
N ARG A 44 13.87 0.33 2.47
CA ARG A 44 14.01 -0.94 1.75
C ARG A 44 15.17 -1.78 2.28
N VAL A 45 16.33 -1.16 2.50
CA VAL A 45 17.50 -1.87 3.06
C VAL A 45 17.26 -2.22 4.53
N ARG A 46 16.76 -1.28 5.33
CA ARG A 46 16.61 -1.45 6.78
C ARG A 46 15.55 -2.49 7.15
N ASN A 47 14.42 -2.50 6.45
CA ASN A 47 13.26 -3.31 6.79
C ASN A 47 12.98 -4.43 5.78
N GLY A 48 13.89 -4.67 4.83
CA GLY A 48 13.71 -5.71 3.80
C GLY A 48 12.54 -5.46 2.84
N ILE A 49 12.10 -4.20 2.67
CA ILE A 49 10.92 -3.87 1.87
C ILE A 49 11.22 -4.05 0.37
N GLN A 50 10.36 -4.80 -0.30
CA GLN A 50 10.38 -4.99 -1.74
C GLN A 50 9.38 -4.04 -2.41
N LEU A 51 9.70 -3.52 -3.60
CA LEU A 51 8.75 -2.72 -4.37
C LEU A 51 7.85 -3.62 -5.21
N MET A 52 6.53 -3.48 -5.08
CA MET A 52 5.57 -4.23 -5.88
C MET A 52 5.13 -3.43 -7.10
N PRO A 53 5.50 -3.86 -8.33
CA PRO A 53 5.21 -3.12 -9.54
C PRO A 53 3.73 -3.12 -9.89
N ILE A 54 3.27 -2.04 -10.52
CA ILE A 54 1.95 -2.00 -11.17
C ILE A 54 2.07 -2.74 -12.50
N LYS A 55 1.18 -3.71 -12.74
CA LYS A 55 1.09 -4.50 -13.97
C LYS A 55 -0.26 -4.22 -14.65
N PRO A 56 -0.39 -4.41 -15.98
CA PRO A 56 -1.65 -4.23 -16.68
C PRO A 56 -2.87 -4.96 -16.05
N PRO A 57 -2.75 -6.20 -15.53
CA PRO A 57 -3.85 -6.85 -14.83
C PRO A 57 -4.42 -6.05 -13.66
N HIS A 58 -3.59 -5.33 -12.90
CA HIS A 58 -4.05 -4.48 -11.78
C HIS A 58 -4.96 -3.36 -12.27
N ILE A 59 -4.71 -2.83 -13.47
CA ILE A 59 -5.52 -1.79 -14.09
C ILE A 59 -6.82 -2.39 -14.63
N PHE A 60 -6.75 -3.53 -15.34
CA PHE A 60 -7.95 -4.17 -15.88
C PHE A 60 -8.90 -4.68 -14.81
N GLY A 61 -8.37 -5.14 -13.67
CA GLY A 61 -9.17 -5.57 -12.51
C GLY A 61 -10.04 -4.47 -11.90
N LEU A 62 -9.80 -3.19 -12.24
CA LEU A 62 -10.67 -2.08 -11.81
C LEU A 62 -12.09 -2.21 -12.36
N ASN A 63 -12.28 -2.88 -13.51
CA ASN A 63 -13.58 -3.10 -14.12
C ASN A 63 -14.51 -3.94 -13.24
N ASP A 64 -13.94 -4.92 -12.55
CA ASP A 64 -14.69 -5.88 -11.75
C ASP A 64 -14.78 -5.44 -10.27
N LEU A 65 -14.15 -4.31 -9.94
CA LEU A 65 -14.05 -3.82 -8.58
C LEU A 65 -15.31 -3.04 -8.16
N PRO A 66 -16.00 -3.44 -7.07
CA PRO A 66 -17.14 -2.71 -6.54
C PRO A 66 -16.83 -1.23 -6.25
N HIS A 67 -17.83 -0.38 -6.46
CA HIS A 67 -17.71 1.08 -6.30
C HIS A 67 -17.88 1.56 -4.86
N HIS A 68 -17.07 1.04 -3.93
CA HIS A 68 -17.05 1.54 -2.54
C HIS A 68 -16.12 2.76 -2.38
N HIS A 69 -14.92 2.75 -2.99
CA HIS A 69 -14.01 3.90 -3.00
C HIS A 69 -14.17 4.76 -4.26
N ARG A 70 -13.91 6.06 -4.10
CA ARG A 70 -13.80 7.03 -5.20
C ARG A 70 -12.36 7.34 -5.57
N ASP A 71 -11.42 7.21 -4.63
CA ASP A 71 -10.03 7.52 -4.87
C ASP A 71 -9.40 6.50 -5.85
N PRO A 72 -8.82 6.94 -6.98
CA PRO A 72 -8.21 6.04 -7.95
C PRO A 72 -6.99 5.27 -7.38
N PHE A 73 -6.26 5.82 -6.41
CA PHE A 73 -5.12 5.15 -5.79
C PHE A 73 -5.59 3.99 -4.92
N ASP A 74 -6.57 4.22 -4.05
CA ASP A 74 -7.14 3.16 -3.20
C ASP A 74 -7.72 2.03 -4.05
N ARG A 75 -8.46 2.39 -5.11
CA ARG A 75 -9.03 1.39 -6.02
C ARG A 75 -7.96 0.54 -6.71
N LEU A 76 -6.89 1.17 -7.20
CA LEU A 76 -5.81 0.44 -7.85
C LEU A 76 -5.02 -0.41 -6.85
N LEU A 77 -4.81 0.08 -5.62
CA LEU A 77 -4.16 -0.66 -4.54
C LEU A 77 -4.99 -1.90 -4.13
N ILE A 78 -6.31 -1.75 -4.02
CA ILE A 78 -7.23 -2.86 -3.74
C ILE A 78 -7.20 -3.89 -4.86
N SER A 79 -7.28 -3.44 -6.12
CA SER A 79 -7.18 -4.33 -7.30
C SER A 79 -5.86 -5.11 -7.32
N GLN A 80 -4.75 -4.44 -7.02
CA GLN A 80 -3.44 -5.09 -6.91
C GLN A 80 -3.40 -6.10 -5.77
N ALA A 81 -3.91 -5.77 -4.59
CA ALA A 81 -3.93 -6.67 -3.43
C ALA A 81 -4.76 -7.94 -3.70
N LEU A 82 -5.91 -7.81 -4.37
CA LEU A 82 -6.75 -8.94 -4.79
C LEU A 82 -6.02 -9.87 -5.74
N LEU A 83 -5.40 -9.33 -6.79
CA LEU A 83 -4.79 -10.12 -7.86
C LEU A 83 -3.48 -10.78 -7.46
N GLU A 84 -2.74 -10.16 -6.53
CA GLU A 84 -1.49 -10.74 -6.00
C GLU A 84 -1.74 -11.61 -4.74
N ASP A 85 -3.01 -11.76 -4.30
CA ASP A 85 -3.43 -12.53 -3.12
C ASP A 85 -2.68 -12.16 -1.81
N THR A 86 -2.40 -10.86 -1.64
CA THR A 86 -1.57 -10.34 -0.54
C THR A 86 -2.40 -9.73 0.60
N TRP A 87 -1.82 -9.70 1.79
CA TRP A 87 -2.39 -8.99 2.93
C TRP A 87 -2.18 -7.48 2.77
N LEU A 88 -3.27 -6.72 2.78
CA LEU A 88 -3.20 -5.26 2.75
C LEU A 88 -3.13 -4.70 4.18
N VAL A 89 -2.09 -3.93 4.48
CA VAL A 89 -1.98 -3.15 5.72
C VAL A 89 -2.53 -1.76 5.45
N THR A 90 -3.57 -1.37 6.17
CA THR A 90 -4.23 -0.06 6.00
C THR A 90 -4.83 0.43 7.31
N HIS A 91 -5.12 1.72 7.40
CA HIS A 91 -5.96 2.30 8.46
C HIS A 91 -7.40 2.57 7.98
N ASP A 92 -7.67 2.45 6.68
CA ASP A 92 -8.98 2.70 6.11
C ASP A 92 -9.93 1.50 6.25
N ARG A 93 -10.83 1.57 7.23
CA ARG A 93 -11.81 0.51 7.51
C ARG A 93 -12.81 0.29 6.37
N GLN A 94 -13.01 1.24 5.45
CA GLN A 94 -13.92 1.06 4.31
C GLN A 94 -13.44 -0.06 3.38
N ILE A 95 -12.14 -0.36 3.39
CA ILE A 95 -11.52 -1.48 2.65
C ILE A 95 -12.12 -2.85 3.04
N GLN A 96 -12.70 -3.00 4.24
CA GLN A 96 -13.40 -4.24 4.66
C GLN A 96 -14.61 -4.59 3.80
N GLN A 97 -15.14 -3.64 3.01
CA GLN A 97 -16.24 -3.89 2.08
C GLN A 97 -15.80 -4.71 0.85
N TYR A 98 -14.49 -4.89 0.67
CA TYR A 98 -13.91 -5.74 -0.35
C TYR A 98 -13.49 -7.07 0.26
N ASN A 99 -13.61 -8.16 -0.50
CA ASN A 99 -13.22 -9.50 -0.06
C ASN A 99 -11.68 -9.68 -0.10
N LEU A 100 -10.99 -8.97 0.79
CA LEU A 100 -9.53 -8.87 0.86
C LEU A 100 -9.00 -9.50 2.15
N LYS A 101 -7.75 -9.96 2.10
CA LYS A 101 -6.97 -10.20 3.32
C LYS A 101 -6.50 -8.85 3.86
N ILE A 102 -7.01 -8.45 5.02
CA ILE A 102 -6.65 -7.16 5.64
C ILE A 102 -5.97 -7.41 6.97
N MET A 103 -4.85 -6.73 7.18
CA MET A 103 -4.13 -6.77 8.44
C MET A 103 -4.17 -5.38 9.08
N TRP A 104 -4.74 -5.33 10.27
CA TRP A 104 -4.74 -4.13 11.11
C TRP A 104 -3.62 -4.25 12.12
N ASP A 105 -3.07 -3.11 12.52
CA ASP A 105 -2.19 -3.12 13.67
C ASP A 105 -2.98 -3.58 14.90
N LYS A 106 -2.36 -4.37 15.78
CA LYS A 106 -2.93 -4.55 17.12
C LYS A 106 -2.97 -3.16 17.77
N PRO A 107 -4.07 -2.76 18.41
CA PRO A 107 -4.05 -1.53 19.19
C PRO A 107 -2.89 -1.63 20.17
N VAL A 108 -2.03 -0.61 20.16
CA VAL A 108 -1.03 -0.42 21.21
C VAL A 108 -1.84 -0.14 22.47
N GLU A 109 -1.76 -1.03 23.46
CA GLU A 109 -2.31 -0.78 24.81
C GLU A 109 -1.64 0.41 25.48
#